data_AF-A0A3C0GFE2-F1
#
_entry.id   AF-A0A3C0GFE2-F1
#
_cell.length_a   1.000
_cell.length_b   1.000
_cell.length_c   1.000
_cell.angle_alpha   90.00
_cell.angle_beta   90.00
_cell.angle_gamma   90.00
#
_symmetry.space_group_name_H-M   'P 1'
#
loop_
_entity.id
_entity.type
_entity.pdbx_description
1 polymer ?
#
loop_
_entity_poly.entity_id
_entity_poly.type
_entity_poly.pdbx_seq_one_letter_code
_entity_poly.pdbx_strand_id
1 'polypeptide(L)'
;MQIVHNQLSYFNNVLGGSISSFQGDRILQYDNDKGTGRIQTVSLGSGISYTEYDMDLNQDFNFDLKLDENRSLYFVYCLEGNFRFTKGSDSQKVEALQTVVVGGSNDTINIKLRGASKS
;
A
#
# COMPACT_ATOMS: atom_id res chain seq x y z
N MET A 1 -12.10 -8.67 4.47
CA MET A 1 -11.97 -9.13 3.05
C MET A 1 -12.48 -8.11 2.03
N GLN A 2 -13.66 -7.51 2.18
CA GLN A 2 -14.18 -6.51 1.21
C GLN A 2 -13.27 -5.26 1.06
N ILE A 3 -12.66 -4.78 2.15
CA ILE A 3 -11.76 -3.61 2.16
C ILE A 3 -10.52 -3.83 1.27
N VAL A 4 -9.92 -5.02 1.36
CA VAL A 4 -8.75 -5.41 0.56
C VAL A 4 -9.07 -5.42 -0.94
N HIS A 5 -10.21 -5.98 -1.32
CA HIS A 5 -10.64 -6.04 -2.72
C HIS A 5 -10.86 -4.64 -3.32
N ASN A 6 -11.39 -3.72 -2.51
CA ASN A 6 -11.59 -2.34 -2.93
C ASN A 6 -10.26 -1.61 -3.12
N GLN A 7 -9.26 -1.89 -2.27
CA GLN A 7 -7.97 -1.22 -2.35
C GLN A 7 -7.18 -1.62 -3.61
N LEU A 8 -7.12 -2.91 -3.94
CA LEU A 8 -6.42 -3.37 -5.14
C LEU A 8 -7.11 -2.86 -6.43
N SER A 9 -8.45 -2.77 -6.41
CA SER A 9 -9.22 -2.20 -7.52
C SER A 9 -8.96 -0.70 -7.67
N TYR A 10 -8.86 0.04 -6.55
CA TYR A 10 -8.44 1.44 -6.56
C TYR A 10 -7.04 1.60 -7.19
N PHE A 11 -6.07 0.77 -6.80
CA PHE A 11 -4.74 0.85 -7.38
C PHE A 11 -4.72 0.56 -8.87
N ASN A 12 -5.50 -0.41 -9.36
CA ASN A 12 -5.61 -0.64 -10.80
C ASN A 12 -6.20 0.59 -11.53
N ASN A 13 -7.22 1.24 -10.96
CA ASN A 13 -7.79 2.44 -11.58
C ASN A 13 -6.78 3.60 -11.67
N VAL A 14 -5.87 3.73 -10.69
CA VAL A 14 -4.92 4.85 -10.65
C VAL A 14 -3.61 4.53 -11.38
N LEU A 15 -3.04 3.35 -11.16
CA LEU A 15 -1.76 2.91 -11.74
C LEU A 15 -1.94 2.24 -13.11
N GLY A 16 -3.15 1.77 -13.44
CA GLY A 16 -3.40 0.90 -14.59
C GLY A 16 -2.93 -0.54 -14.33
N GLY A 17 -2.88 -1.32 -15.40
CA GLY A 17 -2.39 -2.70 -15.37
C GLY A 17 -3.51 -3.74 -15.38
N SER A 18 -3.22 -4.90 -14.80
CA SER A 18 -4.13 -6.04 -14.78
C SER A 18 -4.17 -6.71 -13.40
N ILE A 19 -5.38 -7.09 -12.96
CA ILE A 19 -5.57 -7.87 -11.74
C ILE A 19 -5.74 -9.33 -12.12
N SER A 20 -4.92 -10.19 -11.54
CA SER A 20 -5.06 -11.64 -11.60
C SER A 20 -5.34 -12.20 -10.21
N SER A 21 -5.89 -13.41 -10.17
CA SER A 21 -6.09 -14.17 -8.93
C SER A 21 -5.43 -15.53 -9.03
N PHE A 22 -4.65 -15.91 -8.01
CA PHE A 22 -4.00 -17.20 -7.93
C PHE A 22 -4.16 -17.78 -6.52
N GLN A 23 -4.81 -18.94 -6.39
CA GLN A 23 -5.02 -19.61 -5.09
C GLN A 23 -5.65 -18.74 -3.97
N GLY A 24 -6.44 -17.72 -4.32
CA GLY A 24 -7.07 -16.80 -3.37
C GLY A 24 -6.29 -15.49 -3.18
N ASP A 25 -5.05 -15.43 -3.64
CA ASP A 25 -4.27 -14.20 -3.72
C ASP A 25 -4.76 -13.33 -4.85
N ARG A 26 -4.70 -12.01 -4.66
CA ARG A 26 -4.95 -11.05 -5.72
C ARG A 26 -3.70 -10.25 -5.98
N ILE A 27 -3.30 -10.20 -7.24
CA ILE A 27 -2.08 -9.54 -7.69
C ILE A 27 -2.48 -8.51 -8.74
N LEU A 28 -2.10 -7.26 -8.50
CA LEU A 28 -2.06 -6.21 -9.50
C LEU A 28 -0.64 -6.14 -10.07
N GLN A 29 -0.51 -6.17 -11.38
CA GLN A 29 0.74 -5.91 -12.07
C GLN A 29 0.55 -4.82 -13.12
N TYR A 30 1.48 -3.87 -13.17
CA TYR A 30 1.48 -2.77 -14.13
C TYR A 30 2.89 -2.53 -14.66
N ASP A 31 2.95 -2.14 -15.93
CA ASP A 31 4.14 -1.69 -16.64
C ASP A 31 3.65 -0.69 -17.69
N ASN A 32 3.81 0.59 -17.39
CA ASN A 32 3.35 1.70 -18.22
C ASN A 32 4.08 3.01 -17.89
N ASP A 33 3.55 4.13 -18.38
CA ASP A 33 4.11 5.47 -18.18
C ASP A 33 4.23 5.88 -16.69
N LYS A 34 3.40 5.32 -15.81
CA LYS A 34 3.44 5.61 -14.36
C LYS A 34 4.52 4.83 -13.62
N GLY A 35 5.07 3.78 -14.22
CA GLY A 35 6.13 2.95 -13.64
C GLY A 35 5.93 1.46 -13.89
N THR A 36 6.69 0.67 -13.15
CA THR A 36 6.63 -0.80 -13.12
C THR A 36 6.39 -1.26 -11.71
N GLY A 37 5.49 -2.20 -11.49
CA GLY A 37 5.29 -2.72 -10.15
C GLY A 37 4.27 -3.82 -10.01
N ARG A 38 4.23 -4.35 -8.79
CA ARG A 38 3.41 -5.46 -8.34
C ARG A 38 2.86 -5.17 -6.95
N ILE A 39 1.55 -5.29 -6.79
CA ILE A 39 0.88 -5.21 -5.49
C ILE A 39 0.17 -6.54 -5.28
N GLN A 40 0.55 -7.27 -4.23
CA GLN A 40 -0.06 -8.56 -3.88
C GLN A 40 -0.73 -8.45 -2.52
N THR A 41 -1.95 -8.99 -2.42
CA THR A 41 -2.58 -9.20 -1.12
C THR A 41 -2.97 -10.65 -0.92
N VAL A 42 -2.65 -11.14 0.28
CA VAL A 42 -2.89 -12.50 0.76
C VAL A 42 -3.74 -12.43 2.04
N SER A 43 -4.78 -13.26 2.12
CA SER A 43 -5.51 -13.47 3.38
C SER A 43 -4.86 -14.63 4.14
N LEU A 44 -4.28 -14.34 5.30
CA LEU A 44 -3.64 -15.36 6.14
C LEU A 44 -4.63 -16.11 7.05
N GLY A 45 -5.92 -15.74 6.99
CA GLY A 45 -6.96 -16.26 7.87
C GLY A 45 -7.02 -15.50 9.20
N SER A 46 -8.00 -15.84 10.05
CA SER A 46 -8.16 -15.25 11.40
C SER A 46 -8.20 -13.71 11.44
N GLY A 47 -8.71 -13.09 10.37
CA GLY A 47 -8.78 -11.63 10.26
C GLY A 47 -7.45 -10.95 9.89
N ILE A 48 -6.39 -11.72 9.62
CA ILE A 48 -5.08 -11.20 9.22
C ILE A 48 -4.98 -11.16 7.69
N SER A 49 -4.52 -10.04 7.17
CA SER A 49 -4.14 -9.88 5.77
C SER A 49 -2.75 -9.30 5.64
N TYR A 50 -2.03 -9.72 4.61
CA TYR A 50 -0.72 -9.21 4.26
C TYR A 50 -0.78 -8.59 2.86
N THR A 51 -0.31 -7.35 2.72
CA THR A 51 -0.16 -6.69 1.43
C THR A 51 1.28 -6.30 1.22
N GLU A 52 1.84 -6.73 0.10
CA GLU A 52 3.17 -6.33 -0.38
C GLU A 52 3.02 -5.26 -1.46
N TYR A 53 3.89 -4.25 -1.38
CA TYR A 53 4.02 -3.17 -2.35
C TYR A 53 5.44 -3.18 -2.90
N ASP A 54 5.60 -3.66 -4.13
CA ASP A 54 6.86 -3.65 -4.86
C ASP A 54 6.67 -2.75 -6.10
N MET A 55 7.21 -1.53 -6.06
CA MET A 55 6.82 -0.47 -6.99
C MET A 55 7.99 0.46 -7.33
N ASP A 56 8.31 0.54 -8.60
CA ASP A 56 9.17 1.56 -9.19
C ASP A 56 8.31 2.61 -9.90
N LEU A 57 8.17 3.78 -9.27
CA LEU A 57 7.27 4.84 -9.72
C LEU A 57 8.01 5.90 -10.53
N ASN A 58 7.45 6.33 -11.65
CA ASN A 58 7.97 7.45 -12.46
C ASN A 58 7.48 8.82 -11.96
N GLN A 59 6.53 8.84 -11.02
CA GLN A 59 5.92 10.04 -10.47
C GLN A 59 5.54 9.82 -9.00
N ASP A 60 5.36 10.91 -8.25
CA ASP A 60 4.84 10.84 -6.88
C ASP A 60 3.49 10.09 -6.86
N PHE A 61 3.34 9.19 -5.90
CA PHE A 61 2.11 8.45 -5.68
C PHE A 61 1.62 8.62 -4.25
N ASN A 62 0.37 9.04 -4.10
CA ASN A 62 -0.26 9.25 -2.80
C ASN A 62 -1.53 8.43 -2.73
N PHE A 63 -1.74 7.72 -1.62
CA PHE A 63 -2.97 6.99 -1.40
C PHE A 63 -3.37 6.97 0.07
N ASP A 64 -4.67 6.79 0.26
CA ASP A 64 -5.27 6.68 1.58
C ASP A 64 -5.47 5.20 1.93
N LEU A 65 -4.77 4.76 2.97
CA LEU A 65 -5.03 3.47 3.60
C LEU A 65 -6.14 3.67 4.63
N LYS A 66 -7.34 3.23 4.28
CA LYS A 66 -8.49 3.21 5.19
C LYS A 66 -8.29 2.10 6.20
N LEU A 67 -8.08 2.47 7.45
CA LEU A 67 -8.08 1.52 8.55
C LEU A 67 -9.51 1.02 8.73
N ASP A 68 -9.66 -0.29 8.88
CA ASP A 68 -10.94 -0.88 9.22
C ASP A 68 -11.43 -0.39 10.59
N GLU A 69 -12.75 -0.48 10.79
CA GLU A 69 -13.40 -0.01 12.02
C GLU A 69 -13.17 -0.95 13.21
N ASN A 70 -12.58 -2.11 12.97
CA ASN A 70 -12.16 -3.01 14.02
C ASN A 70 -10.88 -2.49 14.67
N ARG A 71 -10.60 -2.94 15.91
CA ARG A 71 -9.34 -2.65 16.62
C ARG A 71 -8.16 -3.41 16.01
N SER A 72 -7.94 -3.27 14.72
CA SER A 72 -6.83 -3.90 13.99
C SER A 72 -5.53 -3.19 14.29
N LEU A 73 -4.43 -3.94 14.20
CA LEU A 73 -3.08 -3.42 14.35
C LEU A 73 -2.36 -3.54 13.01
N TYR A 74 -1.88 -2.41 12.51
CA TYR A 74 -1.21 -2.33 11.22
C TYR A 74 0.30 -2.27 11.43
N PHE A 75 1.00 -3.21 10.82
CA PHE A 75 2.46 -3.26 10.79
C PHE A 75 2.92 -2.90 9.38
N VAL A 76 3.48 -1.71 9.21
CA VAL A 76 3.99 -1.24 7.92
C VAL A 76 5.51 -1.21 7.99
N TYR A 77 6.16 -2.12 7.27
CA TYR A 77 7.61 -2.23 7.22
C TYR A 77 8.15 -1.70 5.90
N CYS A 78 9.11 -0.78 5.95
CA CYS A 78 9.82 -0.30 4.77
C CYS A 78 11.03 -1.19 4.53
N LEU A 79 10.97 -2.12 3.57
CA LEU A 79 12.14 -2.93 3.23
C LEU A 79 13.19 -2.09 2.49
N GLU A 80 12.77 -1.39 1.44
CA GLU A 80 13.61 -0.54 0.59
C GLU A 80 12.94 0.82 0.33
N GLY A 81 13.74 1.83 -0.04
CA GLY A 81 13.27 3.18 -0.33
C GLY A 81 12.89 3.96 0.91
N ASN A 82 11.87 4.81 0.78
CA ASN A 82 11.25 5.53 1.89
C ASN A 82 9.84 5.97 1.53
N PHE A 83 9.01 6.20 2.53
CA PHE A 83 7.69 6.80 2.35
C PHE A 83 7.41 7.84 3.43
N ARG A 84 6.43 8.70 3.18
CA ARG A 84 5.89 9.60 4.19
C ARG A 84 4.55 9.07 4.66
N PHE A 85 4.46 8.88 5.96
CA PHE A 85 3.29 8.45 6.70
C PHE A 85 2.64 9.67 7.34
N THR A 86 1.33 9.86 7.17
CA THR A 86 0.60 10.93 7.85
C THR A 86 -0.67 10.41 8.49
N LYS A 87 -0.86 10.70 9.78
CA LYS A 87 -2.07 10.40 10.56
C LYS A 87 -2.50 11.68 11.29
N GLY A 88 -3.65 12.24 10.92
CA GLY A 88 -4.08 13.55 11.42
C GLY A 88 -3.08 14.65 11.01
N SER A 89 -2.57 15.41 11.98
CA SER A 89 -1.52 16.42 11.77
C SER A 89 -0.10 15.85 11.79
N ASP A 90 0.07 14.62 12.24
CA ASP A 90 1.39 14.04 12.46
C ASP A 90 1.90 13.39 11.17
N SER A 91 2.99 13.94 10.65
CA SER A 91 3.65 13.46 9.43
C SER A 91 5.08 13.02 9.73
N GLN A 92 5.40 11.78 9.38
CA GLN A 92 6.70 11.17 9.62
C GLN A 92 7.26 10.60 8.31
N LYS A 93 8.55 10.79 8.09
CA LYS A 93 9.27 10.06 7.03
C LYS A 93 9.74 8.72 7.62
N VAL A 94 9.48 7.65 6.89
CA VAL A 94 9.88 6.28 7.22
C VAL A 94 10.97 5.90 6.24
N GLU A 95 12.17 5.69 6.74
CA GLU A 95 13.33 5.26 5.95
C GLU A 95 13.34 3.73 5.80
N ALA A 96 14.19 3.23 4.91
CA ALA A 96 14.44 1.81 4.78
C ALA A 96 14.81 1.16 6.12
N LEU A 97 14.36 -0.09 6.28
CA LEU A 97 14.52 -0.92 7.47
C LEU A 97 13.79 -0.42 8.73
N GLN A 98 12.85 0.52 8.59
CA GLN A 98 12.01 0.99 9.69
C GLN A 98 10.59 0.39 9.64
N THR A 99 10.00 0.26 10.83
CA THR A 99 8.63 -0.22 11.03
C THR A 99 7.77 0.87 11.63
N VAL A 100 6.58 1.08 11.08
CA VAL A 100 5.51 1.86 11.69
C VAL A 100 4.44 0.90 12.21
N VAL A 101 4.03 1.10 13.46
CA VAL A 101 2.94 0.36 14.09
C VAL A 101 1.79 1.31 14.37
N VAL A 102 0.59 0.99 13.87
CA VAL A 102 -0.58 1.87 13.98
C VAL A 102 -1.79 1.08 14.45
N GLY A 103 -2.41 1.54 15.53
CA GLY A 103 -3.71 1.04 15.95
C GLY A 103 -4.83 1.60 15.09
N GLY A 104 -5.79 0.75 14.73
CA GLY A 104 -7.05 1.12 14.08
C GLY A 104 -7.89 2.02 14.98
N SER A 105 -8.32 3.16 14.43
CA SER A 105 -9.09 4.18 15.15
C SER A 105 -10.11 4.92 14.28
N ASN A 106 -10.62 4.28 13.21
CA ASN A 106 -11.40 4.91 12.12
C ASN A 106 -10.67 6.05 11.38
N ASP A 107 -9.37 6.20 11.62
CA ASP A 107 -8.55 7.20 10.94
C ASP A 107 -8.17 6.74 9.53
N THR A 108 -7.99 7.72 8.66
CA THR A 108 -7.33 7.50 7.37
C THR A 108 -5.84 7.75 7.54
N ILE A 109 -5.02 6.82 7.06
CA ILE A 109 -3.58 7.02 6.96
C ILE A 109 -3.27 7.42 5.53
N ASN A 110 -2.61 8.56 5.35
CA ASN A 110 -2.08 8.94 4.06
C ASN A 110 -0.64 8.42 3.91
N ILE A 111 -0.39 7.70 2.82
CA ILE A 111 0.92 7.22 2.43
C ILE A 111 1.35 7.96 1.17
N LYS A 112 2.51 8.61 1.24
CA LYS A 112 3.14 9.30 0.12
C LYS A 112 4.45 8.63 -0.26
N LEU A 113 4.52 8.17 -1.50
CA LEU A 113 5.69 7.60 -2.15
C LEU A 113 6.20 8.61 -3.19
N ARG A 114 7.53 8.74 -3.29
CA ARG A 114 8.15 9.59 -4.31
C ARG A 114 8.52 8.75 -5.52
N GLY A 115 8.28 9.30 -6.70
CA GLY A 115 8.83 8.72 -7.93
C GLY A 115 10.35 8.87 -7.97
N ALA A 116 11.02 8.00 -8.71
CA ALA A 116 12.44 8.17 -9.00
C ALA A 116 12.64 9.49 -9.76
N SER A 117 13.53 10.36 -9.28
CA SER A 117 13.94 11.51 -10.09
C SER A 117 14.77 10.98 -11.26
N LYS A 118 14.29 11.17 -12.49
CA LYS A 118 15.17 11.02 -13.66
C LYS A 118 16.31 12.02 -13.52
N SER A 119 17.52 11.50 -13.27
CA SER A 119 18.77 12.25 -13.30
C SER A 119 19.08 12.71 -14.71
#